data_AF-A0A8S3IN55-F1
#
_entry.id   AF-A0A8S3IN55-F1
#
_cell.length_a   1.000
_cell.length_b   1.000
_cell.length_c   1.000
_cell.angle_alpha   90.00
_cell.angle_beta   90.00
_cell.angle_gamma   90.00
#
_symmetry.space_group_name_H-M   'P 1'
#
loop_
_entity.id
_entity.type
_entity.pdbx_description
1 polymer ?
#
loop_
_entity_poly.entity_id
_entity_poly.type
_entity_poly.pdbx_seq_one_letter_code
_entity_poly.pdbx_strand_id
1 'polypeptide(L)'
;MKENHFNTIRDMTNKRIDMERCFSIWRVDPPWHPWYFKGLNKKRGAGKGSLEYFVTPIKANRMIIEIGGSLSFDYLYRTLLAIAESLPFPAIPVSQELLDKWEAERNEIQEKNVNPLRWEYLIRNNIMNCHRYTDFYDIEFARYGPKIR
;
A
#
# COMPACT_ATOMS: atom_id res chain seq x y z
N MET A 1 0.50 -9.94 1.41
CA MET A 1 0.20 -10.18 2.84
C MET A 1 -0.16 -11.64 3.05
N LYS A 2 0.42 -12.30 4.04
CA LYS A 2 0.18 -13.71 4.38
C LYS A 2 -0.88 -13.82 5.48
N GLU A 3 -1.45 -15.00 5.67
CA GLU A 3 -2.42 -15.30 6.74
C GLU A 3 -1.95 -14.85 8.14
N ASN A 4 -0.68 -15.10 8.49
CA ASN A 4 -0.15 -14.69 9.79
C ASN A 4 -0.30 -13.20 10.06
N HIS A 5 -0.11 -12.34 9.05
CA HIS A 5 -0.27 -10.89 9.22
C HIS A 5 -1.74 -10.53 9.46
N PHE A 6 -2.69 -11.19 8.77
CA PHE A 6 -4.12 -10.99 9.04
C PHE A 6 -4.47 -11.37 10.49
N ASN A 7 -3.94 -12.50 10.98
CA ASN A 7 -4.15 -12.95 12.35
C ASN A 7 -3.56 -11.95 13.36
N THR A 8 -2.33 -11.46 13.13
CA THR A 8 -1.71 -10.45 14.01
C THR A 8 -2.55 -9.19 14.10
N ILE A 9 -3.01 -8.67 12.96
CA ILE A 9 -3.84 -7.45 12.94
C ILE A 9 -5.18 -7.69 13.63
N ARG A 10 -5.85 -8.82 13.35
CA ARG A 10 -7.11 -9.19 14.00
C ARG A 10 -6.96 -9.22 15.52
N ASP A 11 -5.91 -9.87 16.01
CA ASP A 11 -5.65 -10.00 17.43
C ASP A 11 -5.33 -8.65 18.09
N MET A 12 -4.52 -7.81 17.43
CA MET A 12 -4.24 -6.45 17.92
C MET A 12 -5.51 -5.59 17.94
N THR A 13 -6.34 -5.69 16.91
CA THR A 13 -7.59 -4.93 16.80
C THR A 13 -8.53 -5.32 17.93
N ASN A 14 -8.82 -6.61 18.06
CA ASN A 14 -9.75 -7.11 19.08
C ASN A 14 -9.27 -6.90 20.52
N LYS A 15 -7.94 -6.89 20.76
CA LYS A 15 -7.39 -6.71 22.12
C LYS A 15 -7.24 -5.25 22.54
N ARG A 16 -7.02 -4.34 21.58
CA ARG A 16 -6.65 -2.94 21.89
C ARG A 16 -7.73 -1.93 21.55
N ILE A 17 -8.76 -2.31 20.80
CA ILE A 17 -9.86 -1.43 20.40
C ILE A 17 -11.13 -1.86 21.12
N ASP A 18 -11.84 -0.88 21.67
CA ASP A 18 -13.15 -1.07 22.27
C ASP A 18 -14.21 -1.27 21.18
N MET A 19 -14.59 -2.55 20.98
CA MET A 19 -15.54 -2.97 19.96
C MET A 19 -17.01 -2.65 20.30
N GLU A 20 -17.32 -2.14 21.49
CA GLU A 20 -18.68 -1.66 21.81
C GLU A 20 -18.93 -0.27 21.22
N ARG A 21 -17.88 0.56 21.17
CA ARG A 21 -17.94 1.95 20.67
C ARG A 21 -17.46 2.09 19.24
N CYS A 22 -16.65 1.13 18.78
CA CYS A 22 -16.03 1.13 17.46
C CYS A 22 -16.33 -0.17 16.72
N PHE A 23 -16.21 -0.14 15.41
CA PHE A 23 -16.23 -1.31 14.55
C PHE A 23 -15.04 -1.27 13.59
N SER A 24 -14.56 -2.44 13.19
CA SER A 24 -13.48 -2.59 12.22
C SER A 24 -13.95 -3.38 11.00
N ILE A 25 -13.66 -2.88 9.80
CA ILE A 25 -14.00 -3.53 8.53
C ILE A 25 -12.72 -3.81 7.76
N TRP A 26 -12.60 -5.04 7.26
CA TRP A 26 -11.54 -5.40 6.32
C TRP A 26 -11.81 -4.79 4.95
N ARG A 27 -10.84 -4.05 4.41
CA ARG A 27 -10.87 -3.51 3.05
C ARG A 27 -10.03 -4.33 2.07
N VAL A 28 -9.51 -5.46 2.52
CA VAL A 28 -8.66 -6.36 1.75
C VAL A 28 -9.24 -7.77 1.83
N ASP A 29 -9.24 -8.45 0.70
CA ASP A 29 -9.73 -9.82 0.58
C ASP A 29 -8.81 -10.80 1.33
N PRO A 30 -9.36 -11.92 1.81
CA PRO A 30 -8.54 -12.99 2.38
C PRO A 30 -7.49 -13.50 1.38
N PRO A 31 -6.42 -14.14 1.85
CA PRO A 31 -5.38 -14.69 0.97
C PRO A 31 -5.95 -15.63 -0.09
N TRP A 32 -5.83 -15.23 -1.36
CA TRP A 32 -6.37 -15.99 -2.50
C TRP A 32 -5.31 -16.32 -3.55
N HIS A 33 -4.20 -15.57 -3.60
CA HIS A 33 -3.18 -15.76 -4.61
C HIS A 33 -2.22 -16.88 -4.19
N PRO A 34 -2.10 -17.97 -4.96
CA PRO A 34 -1.27 -19.10 -4.58
C PRO A 34 0.23 -18.80 -4.71
N TRP A 35 0.98 -19.03 -3.64
CA TRP A 35 2.44 -18.98 -3.64
C TRP A 35 3.02 -20.39 -3.74
N TYR A 36 3.88 -20.61 -4.73
CA TYR A 36 4.48 -21.91 -5.00
C TYR A 36 5.97 -21.88 -4.65
N PHE A 37 6.44 -22.95 -4.03
CA PHE A 37 7.83 -23.08 -3.63
C PHE A 37 8.43 -24.40 -4.08
N LYS A 38 9.70 -24.36 -4.47
CA LYS A 38 10.49 -25.57 -4.68
C LYS A 38 11.37 -25.75 -3.45
N GLY A 39 11.31 -26.93 -2.85
CA GLY A 39 12.12 -27.27 -1.69
C GLY A 39 13.60 -26.94 -1.87
N LEU A 40 14.28 -26.67 -0.77
CA LEU A 40 15.71 -26.39 -0.76
C LEU A 40 16.51 -27.51 -1.46
N ASN A 41 17.65 -27.15 -2.04
CA ASN A 41 18.60 -28.06 -2.70
C ASN A 41 18.06 -28.82 -3.93
N LYS A 42 16.94 -28.37 -4.53
CA LYS A 42 16.49 -28.86 -5.84
C LYS A 42 17.16 -28.07 -6.98
N LYS A 43 17.53 -28.76 -8.05
CA LYS A 43 18.04 -28.11 -9.28
C LYS A 43 16.93 -27.31 -9.97
N ARG A 44 17.32 -26.27 -10.74
CA ARG A 44 16.38 -25.54 -11.61
C ARG A 44 15.81 -26.48 -12.67
N GLY A 45 14.57 -26.24 -13.12
CA GLY A 45 13.85 -27.12 -14.06
C GLY A 45 12.85 -28.08 -13.39
N ALA A 46 12.39 -29.11 -14.12
CA ALA A 46 11.45 -30.14 -13.67
C ALA A 46 10.04 -29.64 -13.22
N GLY A 47 9.52 -28.61 -13.88
CA GLY A 47 8.14 -28.13 -13.66
C GLY A 47 7.99 -27.10 -12.53
N LYS A 48 6.75 -26.85 -12.09
CA LYS A 48 6.41 -25.89 -11.02
C LYS A 48 6.54 -26.55 -9.63
N GLY A 49 6.81 -25.76 -8.60
CA GLY A 49 6.86 -26.26 -7.22
C GLY A 49 5.48 -26.61 -6.64
N SER A 50 5.44 -27.14 -5.42
CA SER A 50 4.19 -27.36 -4.68
C SER A 50 3.61 -26.04 -4.19
N LEU A 51 2.28 -26.00 -4.03
CA LEU A 51 1.59 -24.89 -3.38
C LEU A 51 1.94 -24.90 -1.89
N GLU A 52 2.40 -23.76 -1.35
CA GLU A 52 2.83 -23.65 0.05
C GLU A 52 1.82 -22.87 0.89
N TYR A 53 1.47 -21.66 0.45
CA TYR A 53 0.49 -20.80 1.13
C TYR A 53 -0.16 -19.83 0.14
N PHE A 54 -1.23 -19.17 0.58
CA PHE A 54 -1.86 -18.09 -0.16
C PHE A 54 -1.41 -16.71 0.34
N VAL A 55 -1.46 -15.73 -0.55
CA VAL A 55 -1.17 -14.33 -0.25
C VAL A 55 -2.22 -13.41 -0.85
N THR A 56 -2.41 -12.23 -0.25
CA THR A 56 -3.11 -11.13 -0.90
C THR A 56 -2.10 -10.10 -1.39
N PRO A 57 -1.99 -9.82 -2.70
CA PRO A 57 -1.15 -8.75 -3.21
C PRO A 57 -1.77 -7.39 -2.86
N ILE A 58 -0.95 -6.44 -2.40
CA ILE A 58 -1.40 -5.11 -1.96
C ILE A 58 -0.63 -4.08 -2.76
N LYS A 59 -1.36 -3.14 -3.37
CA LYS A 59 -0.78 -1.97 -4.05
C LYS A 59 -0.58 -0.82 -3.06
N ALA A 60 0.26 0.15 -3.44
CA ALA A 60 0.41 1.40 -2.69
C ALA A 60 -0.93 2.13 -2.54
N ASN A 61 -1.08 2.90 -1.47
CA ASN A 61 -2.28 3.67 -1.12
C ASN A 61 -3.56 2.83 -0.99
N ARG A 62 -3.44 1.54 -0.66
CA ARG A 62 -4.59 0.67 -0.36
C ARG A 62 -4.91 0.71 1.13
N MET A 63 -6.17 1.01 1.47
CA MET A 63 -6.67 0.86 2.83
C MET A 63 -6.75 -0.63 3.20
N ILE A 64 -6.23 -1.00 4.36
CA ILE A 64 -6.18 -2.38 4.86
C ILE A 64 -7.38 -2.66 5.77
N ILE A 65 -7.51 -1.85 6.81
CA ILE A 65 -8.62 -1.87 7.75
C ILE A 65 -9.18 -0.45 7.86
N GLU A 66 -10.49 -0.38 7.94
CA GLU A 66 -11.22 0.83 8.27
C GLU A 66 -11.81 0.67 9.67
N ILE A 67 -11.63 1.67 10.52
CA ILE A 67 -12.24 1.72 11.84
C ILE A 67 -13.19 2.91 11.86
N GLY A 68 -14.43 2.65 12.24
CA GLY A 68 -15.43 3.68 12.50
C GLY A 68 -15.97 3.57 13.91
N GLY A 69 -16.55 4.65 14.44
CA GLY A 69 -17.09 4.67 15.79
C GLY A 69 -17.19 6.08 16.36
N SER A 70 -17.50 6.16 17.65
CA SER A 70 -17.60 7.43 18.39
C SER A 70 -16.27 7.93 18.95
N LEU A 71 -15.17 7.19 18.74
CA LEU A 71 -13.87 7.45 19.34
C LEU A 71 -13.01 8.36 18.46
N SER A 72 -12.21 9.22 19.09
CA SER A 72 -11.31 10.13 18.38
C SER A 72 -10.13 9.40 17.74
N PHE A 73 -9.64 9.94 16.63
CA PHE A 73 -8.46 9.40 15.94
C PHE A 73 -7.21 9.41 16.82
N ASP A 74 -7.02 10.44 17.65
CA ASP A 74 -5.88 10.57 18.55
C ASP A 74 -5.77 9.39 19.53
N TYR A 75 -6.91 8.95 20.08
CA TYR A 75 -6.95 7.78 20.96
C TYR A 75 -6.54 6.50 20.22
N LEU A 76 -6.98 6.34 18.97
CA LEU A 76 -6.67 5.17 18.15
C LEU A 76 -5.27 5.20 17.54
N TYR A 77 -4.65 6.39 17.43
CA TYR A 77 -3.42 6.60 16.69
C TYR A 77 -2.30 5.66 17.12
N ARG A 78 -2.05 5.52 18.42
CA ARG A 78 -1.00 4.64 18.96
C ARG A 78 -1.24 3.17 18.63
N THR A 79 -2.49 2.73 18.70
CA THR A 79 -2.87 1.35 18.38
C THR A 79 -2.73 1.09 16.88
N LEU A 80 -3.22 2.00 16.04
CA LEU A 80 -3.09 1.90 14.59
C LEU A 80 -1.64 1.98 14.13
N LEU A 81 -0.80 2.79 14.78
CA LEU A 81 0.63 2.86 14.51
C LEU A 81 1.32 1.53 14.82
N ALA A 82 1.04 0.92 15.97
CA ALA A 82 1.57 -0.41 16.29
C ALA A 82 1.11 -1.48 15.28
N ILE A 83 -0.13 -1.38 14.79
CA ILE A 83 -0.62 -2.24 13.71
C ILE A 83 0.17 -2.00 12.41
N ALA A 84 0.38 -0.73 12.06
CA ALA A 84 1.13 -0.35 10.85
C ALA A 84 2.58 -0.85 10.88
N GLU A 85 3.26 -0.78 12.02
CA GLU A 85 4.63 -1.28 12.20
C GLU A 85 4.74 -2.80 12.08
N SER A 86 3.67 -3.54 12.41
CA SER A 86 3.64 -4.99 12.26
C SER A 86 3.55 -5.47 10.81
N LEU A 87 3.20 -4.57 9.88
CA LEU A 87 3.00 -4.91 8.48
C LEU A 87 4.34 -5.09 7.75
N PRO A 88 4.40 -5.98 6.74
CA PRO A 88 5.63 -6.23 5.98
C PRO A 88 5.96 -5.10 4.98
N PHE A 89 5.24 -3.99 5.01
CA PHE A 89 5.39 -2.83 4.14
C PHE A 89 5.11 -1.55 4.92
N PRO A 90 5.66 -0.39 4.51
CA PRO A 90 5.41 0.87 5.19
C PRO A 90 3.92 1.20 5.13
N ALA A 91 3.32 1.41 6.30
CA ALA A 91 1.94 1.79 6.47
C ALA A 91 1.86 2.94 7.46
N ILE A 92 0.82 3.76 7.34
CA ILE A 92 0.62 4.93 8.18
C ILE A 92 -0.85 4.95 8.61
N PRO A 93 -1.15 5.22 9.90
CA PRO A 93 -2.50 5.49 10.35
C PRO A 93 -3.00 6.81 9.73
N VAL A 94 -4.16 6.77 9.09
CA VAL A 94 -4.73 7.94 8.41
C VAL A 94 -6.19 8.15 8.82
N SER A 95 -6.60 9.42 8.90
CA SER A 95 -8.00 9.84 9.04
C SER A 95 -8.48 10.49 7.74
N GLN A 96 -9.79 10.63 7.56
CA GLN A 96 -10.36 11.29 6.39
C GLN A 96 -9.83 12.73 6.25
N GLU A 97 -9.85 13.50 7.33
CA GLU A 97 -9.35 14.88 7.34
C GLU A 97 -7.88 14.98 6.93
N LEU A 98 -7.05 14.00 7.31
CA LEU A 98 -5.63 13.97 6.97
C LEU A 98 -5.44 13.63 5.48
N LEU A 99 -6.25 12.72 4.93
CA LEU A 99 -6.24 12.39 3.51
C LEU A 99 -6.65 13.60 2.65
N ASP A 100 -7.70 14.30 3.05
CA ASP A 100 -8.20 15.50 2.35
C ASP A 100 -7.13 16.61 2.36
N LYS A 101 -6.46 16.80 3.51
CA LYS A 101 -5.33 17.74 3.63
C LYS A 101 -4.17 17.36 2.72
N TRP A 102 -3.77 16.09 2.69
CA TRP A 102 -2.70 15.63 1.82
C TRP A 102 -3.04 15.78 0.33
N GLU A 103 -4.30 15.59 -0.05
CA GLU A 103 -4.74 15.81 -1.43
C GLU A 103 -4.70 17.30 -1.80
N ALA A 104 -5.17 18.18 -0.91
CA ALA A 104 -5.10 19.63 -1.09
C ALA A 104 -3.64 20.12 -1.20
N GLU A 105 -2.77 19.67 -0.29
CA GLU A 105 -1.34 20.01 -0.30
C GLU A 105 -0.65 19.53 -1.58
N ARG A 106 -0.96 18.31 -2.06
CA ARG A 106 -0.41 17.79 -3.33
C ARG A 106 -0.82 18.65 -4.52
N ASN A 107 -2.09 19.05 -4.59
CA ASN A 107 -2.60 19.91 -5.64
C ASN A 107 -1.94 21.29 -5.58
N GLU A 108 -1.83 21.87 -4.39
CA GLU A 108 -1.18 23.15 -4.17
C GLU A 108 0.31 23.13 -4.58
N ILE A 109 1.05 22.09 -4.21
CA ILE A 109 2.45 21.90 -4.62
C ILE A 109 2.55 21.80 -6.15
N GLN A 110 1.61 21.10 -6.79
CA GLN A 110 1.60 20.93 -8.24
C GLN A 110 1.29 22.25 -8.98
N GLU A 111 0.37 23.07 -8.46
CA GLU A 111 0.02 24.38 -9.01
C GLU A 111 1.13 25.43 -8.78
N LYS A 112 1.75 25.42 -7.60
CA LYS A 112 2.83 26.35 -7.22
C LYS A 112 4.21 25.92 -7.70
N ASN A 113 4.31 24.82 -8.46
CA ASN A 113 5.58 24.36 -8.97
C ASN A 113 6.19 25.36 -9.96
N VAL A 114 7.26 26.04 -9.55
CA VAL A 114 8.00 27.01 -10.38
C VAL A 114 8.85 26.34 -11.44
N ASN A 115 9.21 25.06 -11.25
CA ASN A 115 10.07 24.36 -12.19
C ASN A 115 9.35 24.19 -13.53
N PRO A 116 9.88 24.75 -14.64
CA PRO A 116 9.27 24.63 -15.96
C PRO A 116 9.25 23.18 -16.47
N LEU A 117 10.13 22.31 -15.95
CA LEU A 117 10.25 20.92 -16.37
C LEU A 117 9.46 20.00 -15.43
N ARG A 118 8.21 19.72 -15.79
CA ARG A 118 7.39 18.71 -15.11
C ARG A 118 7.75 17.30 -15.59
N TRP A 119 7.91 16.35 -14.66
CA TRP A 119 8.19 14.94 -14.96
C TRP A 119 7.21 14.34 -15.99
N GLU A 120 5.91 14.56 -15.77
CA GLU A 120 4.87 14.11 -16.69
C GLU A 120 5.05 14.66 -18.11
N TYR A 121 5.45 15.94 -18.23
CA TYR A 121 5.65 16.57 -19.53
C TYR A 121 6.87 15.96 -20.25
N LEU A 122 7.98 15.75 -19.53
CA LEU A 122 9.19 15.17 -20.10
C LEU A 122 8.93 13.77 -20.66
N ILE A 123 8.28 12.91 -19.87
CA ILE A 123 8.01 11.54 -20.26
C ILE A 123 6.96 11.47 -21.37
N ARG A 124 5.84 12.19 -21.29
CA ARG A 124 4.79 12.08 -22.32
C ARG A 124 5.26 12.57 -23.69
N ASN A 125 6.11 13.59 -23.74
CA ASN A 125 6.61 14.14 -24.99
C ASN A 125 7.90 13.48 -25.49
N ASN A 126 8.35 12.40 -24.84
CA ASN A 126 9.60 11.70 -25.15
C ASN A 126 10.79 12.66 -25.31
N ILE A 127 10.92 13.62 -24.38
CA ILE A 127 11.98 14.63 -24.44
C ILE A 127 13.33 13.93 -24.34
N MET A 128 14.28 14.30 -25.21
CA MET A 128 15.60 13.68 -25.31
C MET A 128 15.58 12.15 -25.52
N ASN A 129 14.52 11.61 -26.13
CA ASN A 129 14.35 10.19 -26.37
C ASN A 129 14.41 9.35 -25.07
N CYS A 130 13.83 9.87 -23.98
CA CYS A 130 13.81 9.22 -22.67
C CYS A 130 13.09 7.86 -22.69
N HIS A 131 12.19 7.60 -23.66
CA HIS A 131 11.48 6.32 -23.81
C HIS A 131 12.39 5.12 -24.00
N ARG A 132 13.63 5.33 -24.45
CA ARG A 132 14.64 4.28 -24.49
C ARG A 132 14.95 3.67 -23.11
N TYR A 133 14.73 4.44 -22.04
CA TYR A 133 15.08 4.10 -20.67
C TYR A 133 13.85 3.97 -19.74
N THR A 134 12.64 4.12 -20.26
CA THR A 134 11.39 4.06 -19.46
C THR A 134 10.46 2.97 -19.97
N ASP A 135 9.74 2.33 -19.07
CA ASP A 135 8.74 1.31 -19.43
C ASP A 135 7.38 1.96 -19.75
N PHE A 136 6.49 1.18 -20.39
CA PHE A 136 5.10 1.58 -20.65
C PHE A 136 4.40 2.15 -19.41
N TYR A 137 4.57 1.51 -18.26
CA TYR A 137 3.95 1.95 -17.00
C TYR A 137 4.51 3.27 -16.49
N ASP A 138 5.76 3.61 -16.80
CA ASP A 138 6.32 4.91 -16.39
C ASP A 138 5.69 6.03 -17.20
N ILE A 139 5.29 5.76 -18.45
CA ILE A 139 4.56 6.68 -19.32
C ILE A 139 3.10 6.81 -18.87
N GLU A 140 2.41 5.69 -18.66
CA GLU A 140 1.00 5.66 -18.23
C GLU A 140 0.80 6.35 -16.87
N PHE A 141 1.70 6.09 -15.91
CA PHE A 141 1.62 6.63 -14.56
C PHE A 141 2.49 7.87 -14.34
N ALA A 142 2.97 8.52 -15.41
CA ALA A 142 3.86 9.67 -15.33
C ALA A 142 3.30 10.84 -14.49
N ARG A 143 1.97 10.96 -14.37
CA ARG A 143 1.34 11.97 -13.49
C ARG A 143 1.70 11.82 -12.02
N TYR A 144 1.98 10.60 -11.58
CA TYR A 144 2.30 10.28 -10.19
C TYR A 144 3.79 10.48 -9.86
N GLY A 145 4.58 10.96 -10.81
CA GLY A 145 6.01 11.15 -10.63
C GLY A 145 6.83 9.88 -10.88
N PRO A 146 8.13 9.90 -10.57
CA PRO A 146 8.99 8.74 -10.69
C PRO A 146 8.59 7.66 -9.69
N LYS A 147 8.69 6.38 -10.09
CA LYS A 147 8.47 5.26 -9.18
C LYS A 147 9.52 5.28 -8.06
N ILE A 148 9.06 5.26 -6.81
CA ILE A 148 9.89 4.95 -5.67
C ILE A 148 10.12 3.43 -5.70
N ARG A 149 11.36 3.01 -6.00
CA ARG A 149 11.78 1.60 -5.97
C ARG A 149 12.16 1.18 -4.56
#